data_AF-A0A099NSL3-F1
#
_entry.id   AF-A0A099NSL3-F1
#
_cell.length_a   1.000
_cell.length_b   1.000
_cell.length_c   1.000
_cell.angle_alpha   90.00
_cell.angle_beta   90.00
_cell.angle_gamma   90.00
#
_symmetry.space_group_name_H-M   'P 1'
#
loop_
_entity.id
_entity.type
_entity.pdbx_description
1 polymer ?
#
loop_
_entity_poly.entity_id
_entity_poly.type
_entity_poly.pdbx_seq_one_letter_code
_entity_poly.pdbx_strand_id
1 'polypeptide(L)'
;MDLFYGQKWVSAGYQILLALATQTLGFGFAGILRKLVIYPTRNIWPSILPTIAFNRALLSPEVKENINGWTISRYYFLLITGVGSFLYFWFPNYVFQALSTFNWMTWIKPSNFNLAVITGSVSGLGLNPLPTFDWNIISMNSPLIIPFFSQANQFIGTMIAFFCIVGVYYSNYLWTGFLTINSNDIFDNTGNTYEVQQVMSNGKLDQAKYEAYGPPYYTAANLVVYGAFFAIYPFGFIYTIWEDWNNVSKSLYGLLDLFKNPKGFLTDSNFA
;
A
#
# COMPACT_ATOMS: atom_id res chain seq x y z
N MET A 1 15.87 1.06 15.50
CA MET A 1 16.46 2.41 15.32
C MET A 1 17.98 2.36 15.21
N ASP A 2 18.69 1.46 15.89
CA ASP A 2 20.15 1.33 15.76
C ASP A 2 20.61 0.96 14.34
N LEU A 3 19.90 0.05 13.66
CA LEU A 3 20.27 -0.42 12.32
C LEU A 3 20.20 0.70 11.25
N PHE A 4 19.26 1.64 11.39
CA PHE A 4 19.00 2.67 10.37
C PHE A 4 19.48 4.08 10.77
N TYR A 5 19.48 4.40 12.06
CA TYR A 5 19.78 5.75 12.55
C TYR A 5 20.89 5.80 13.62
N GLY A 6 21.44 4.65 14.05
CA GLY A 6 22.50 4.58 15.06
C GLY A 6 22.10 5.10 16.46
N GLN A 7 20.79 5.21 16.74
CA GLN A 7 20.25 5.82 17.95
C GLN A 7 20.14 4.79 19.10
N LYS A 8 21.24 4.62 19.85
CA LYS A 8 21.37 3.62 20.93
C LYS A 8 20.50 3.87 22.18
N TRP A 9 19.95 5.07 22.34
CA TRP A 9 19.09 5.41 23.48
C TRP A 9 17.68 4.80 23.36
N VAL A 10 17.28 4.39 22.16
CA VAL A 10 15.97 3.79 21.89
C VAL A 10 16.00 2.32 22.31
N SER A 11 15.92 2.08 23.62
CA SER A 11 15.89 0.73 24.19
C SER A 11 14.69 -0.09 23.69
N ALA A 12 14.80 -1.42 23.76
CA ALA A 12 13.71 -2.32 23.38
C ALA A 12 12.42 -2.02 24.17
N GLY A 13 12.54 -1.67 25.47
CA GLY A 13 11.40 -1.28 26.30
C GLY A 13 10.70 -0.02 25.80
N TYR A 14 11.46 0.99 25.36
CA TYR A 14 10.88 2.19 24.75
C TYR A 14 10.14 1.86 23.45
N GLN A 15 10.70 0.99 22.59
CA GLN A 15 10.06 0.59 21.34
C GLN A 15 8.74 -0.13 21.57
N ILE A 16 8.71 -1.06 22.54
CA ILE A 16 7.49 -1.80 22.92
C ILE A 16 6.45 -0.86 23.50
N LEU A 17 6.83 0.01 24.44
CA LEU A 17 5.90 0.97 25.05
C LEU A 17 5.38 1.97 24.03
N LEU A 18 6.22 2.45 23.12
CA LEU A 18 5.81 3.34 22.04
C LEU A 18 4.82 2.64 21.11
N ALA A 19 5.11 1.40 20.70
CA ALA A 19 4.20 0.60 19.87
C ALA A 19 2.86 0.37 20.58
N LEU A 20 2.87 -0.02 21.85
CA LEU A 20 1.64 -0.18 22.63
C LEU A 20 0.87 1.13 22.77
N ALA A 21 1.55 2.24 23.03
CA ALA A 21 0.92 3.56 23.11
C ALA A 21 0.27 3.96 21.77
N THR A 22 0.93 3.75 20.64
CA THR A 22 0.35 4.06 19.32
C THR A 22 -0.84 3.16 18.99
N GLN A 23 -0.78 1.86 19.31
CA GLN A 23 -1.90 0.95 19.08
C GLN A 23 -3.11 1.26 19.98
N THR A 24 -2.89 1.48 21.27
CA THR A 24 -3.96 1.83 22.23
C THR A 24 -4.61 3.17 21.90
N LEU A 25 -3.83 4.16 21.48
CA LEU A 25 -4.34 5.43 20.97
C LEU A 25 -5.21 5.22 19.72
N GLY A 26 -4.77 4.38 18.78
CA GLY A 26 -5.57 4.01 17.61
C GLY A 26 -6.91 3.36 17.98
N PHE A 27 -6.92 2.43 18.93
CA PHE A 27 -8.15 1.81 19.44
C PHE A 27 -9.05 2.82 20.17
N GLY A 28 -8.47 3.77 20.91
CA GLY A 28 -9.20 4.87 21.55
C GLY A 28 -9.95 5.74 20.54
N PHE A 29 -9.26 6.17 19.48
CA PHE A 29 -9.90 6.94 18.41
C PHE A 29 -10.93 6.13 17.63
N ALA A 30 -10.65 4.87 17.32
CA ALA A 30 -11.62 3.99 16.67
C ALA A 30 -12.91 3.84 17.49
N GLY A 31 -12.78 3.75 18.82
CA GLY A 31 -13.92 3.70 19.74
C GLY A 31 -14.79 4.96 19.69
N ILE A 32 -14.16 6.14 19.72
CA ILE A 32 -14.86 7.44 19.67
C ILE A 32 -15.54 7.64 18.30
N LEU A 33 -14.84 7.30 17.22
CA LEU A 33 -15.30 7.52 15.84
C LEU A 33 -16.21 6.42 15.31
N ARG A 34 -16.39 5.30 16.03
CA ARG A 34 -17.23 4.16 15.62
C ARG A 34 -18.64 4.60 15.19
N LYS A 35 -19.26 5.53 15.89
CA LYS A 35 -20.60 6.02 15.52
C LYS A 35 -20.63 6.74 14.18
N LEU A 36 -19.59 7.50 13.87
CA LEU A 36 -19.49 8.29 12.64
C LEU A 36 -19.04 7.46 11.44
N VAL A 37 -18.25 6.41 11.69
CA VAL A 37 -17.52 5.70 10.63
C VAL A 37 -18.08 4.31 10.35
N ILE A 38 -18.56 3.59 11.38
CA ILE A 38 -18.95 2.17 11.28
C ILE A 38 -20.46 1.97 11.18
N TYR A 39 -21.27 2.74 11.91
CA TYR A 39 -22.72 2.55 11.88
C TYR A 39 -23.40 2.98 10.58
N PRO A 40 -22.97 4.04 9.86
CA PRO A 40 -23.60 4.40 8.61
C PRO A 40 -23.54 3.27 7.57
N THR A 41 -24.71 2.83 7.08
CA THR A 41 -24.88 1.71 6.15
C THR A 41 -24.12 1.84 4.82
N ARG A 42 -23.69 3.06 4.46
CA ARG A 42 -22.93 3.34 3.24
C ARG A 42 -21.45 2.96 3.33
N ASN A 43 -20.89 2.87 4.55
CA ASN A 43 -19.47 2.63 4.76
C ASN A 43 -19.20 1.12 4.85
N ILE A 44 -18.87 0.52 3.72
CA ILE A 44 -18.39 -0.87 3.67
C ILE A 44 -16.87 -0.85 3.80
N TRP A 45 -16.33 -1.80 4.56
CA TRP A 45 -14.90 -2.01 4.74
C TRP A 45 -14.49 -3.31 4.04
N PRO A 46 -14.14 -3.31 2.75
CA PRO A 46 -13.94 -4.56 2.01
C PRO A 46 -12.83 -5.44 2.60
N SER A 47 -11.81 -4.82 3.20
CA SER A 47 -10.66 -5.49 3.83
C SER A 47 -11.03 -6.47 4.94
N ILE A 48 -12.18 -6.31 5.61
CA ILE A 48 -12.62 -7.22 6.67
C ILE A 48 -13.45 -8.40 6.16
N LEU A 49 -13.99 -8.31 4.93
CA LEU A 49 -14.89 -9.32 4.39
C LEU A 49 -14.24 -10.72 4.27
N PRO A 50 -12.97 -10.86 3.83
CA PRO A 50 -12.32 -12.16 3.80
C PRO A 50 -12.21 -12.81 5.18
N THR A 51 -11.90 -12.02 6.21
CA THR A 51 -11.81 -12.50 7.59
C THR A 51 -13.16 -12.98 8.10
N ILE A 52 -14.24 -12.26 7.80
CA ILE A 52 -15.60 -12.70 8.14
C ILE A 52 -15.96 -13.98 7.37
N ALA A 53 -15.66 -14.05 6.08
CA ALA A 53 -15.93 -15.23 5.26
C ALA A 53 -15.19 -16.47 5.78
N PHE A 54 -13.92 -16.31 6.15
CA PHE A 54 -13.11 -17.36 6.76
C PHE A 54 -13.68 -17.83 8.10
N ASN A 55 -13.98 -16.91 9.01
CA ASN A 55 -14.58 -17.25 10.31
C ASN A 55 -15.96 -17.92 10.14
N ARG A 56 -16.76 -17.46 9.18
CA ARG A 56 -18.05 -18.07 8.85
C ARG A 56 -17.87 -19.49 8.32
N ALA A 57 -16.85 -19.74 7.51
CA ALA A 57 -16.55 -21.08 7.00
C ALA A 57 -16.10 -22.06 8.11
N LEU A 58 -15.48 -21.56 9.19
CA LEU A 58 -15.02 -22.40 10.31
C LEU A 58 -16.06 -22.60 11.41
N LEU A 59 -16.80 -21.55 11.76
CA LEU A 59 -17.58 -21.50 13.00
C LEU A 59 -19.09 -21.52 12.78
N SER A 60 -19.57 -21.17 11.59
CA SER A 60 -21.01 -21.12 11.36
C SER A 60 -21.53 -22.47 10.86
N PRO A 61 -22.66 -22.96 11.40
CA PRO A 61 -23.30 -24.15 10.87
C PRO A 61 -23.69 -23.92 9.41
N GLU A 62 -23.38 -24.91 8.59
CA GLU A 62 -23.49 -24.77 7.15
C GLU A 62 -24.87 -25.15 6.63
N VAL A 63 -25.46 -24.27 5.82
CA VAL A 63 -26.70 -24.57 5.09
C VAL A 63 -26.29 -25.26 3.79
N LYS A 64 -26.84 -26.45 3.53
CA LYS A 64 -26.66 -27.15 2.25
C LYS A 64 -27.38 -26.36 1.16
N GLU A 65 -26.64 -25.52 0.46
CA GLU A 65 -27.12 -24.70 -0.64
C GLU A 65 -26.51 -25.23 -1.95
N ASN A 66 -27.33 -25.39 -2.99
CA ASN A 66 -26.85 -25.64 -4.34
C ASN A 66 -26.76 -24.29 -5.05
N ILE A 67 -25.54 -23.81 -5.27
CA ILE A 67 -25.29 -22.54 -5.95
C ILE A 67 -24.76 -22.85 -7.34
N ASN A 68 -25.56 -22.62 -8.38
CA ASN A 68 -25.17 -22.84 -9.78
C ASN A 68 -24.62 -24.26 -10.08
N GLY A 69 -25.18 -25.29 -9.44
CA GLY A 69 -24.73 -26.69 -9.59
C GLY A 69 -23.58 -27.08 -8.64
N TRP A 70 -23.00 -26.14 -7.90
CA TRP A 70 -21.97 -26.41 -6.91
C TRP A 70 -22.59 -26.83 -5.59
N THR A 71 -22.12 -27.97 -5.07
CA THR A 71 -22.57 -28.58 -3.80
C THR A 71 -21.45 -28.69 -2.77
N ILE A 72 -20.26 -28.17 -3.08
CA ILE A 72 -19.11 -28.19 -2.18
C ILE A 72 -19.36 -27.24 -1.02
N SER A 73 -19.19 -27.76 0.18
CA SER A 73 -19.32 -26.99 1.41
C SER A 73 -18.21 -25.92 1.51
N ARG A 74 -18.47 -24.75 2.10
CA ARG A 74 -17.51 -23.68 2.39
C ARG A 74 -16.29 -24.19 3.15
N TYR A 75 -16.50 -25.09 4.12
CA TYR A 75 -15.41 -25.68 4.90
C TYR A 75 -14.49 -26.54 4.02
N TYR A 76 -15.05 -27.48 3.25
CA TYR A 76 -14.29 -28.27 2.27
C TYR A 76 -13.59 -27.40 1.22
N PHE A 77 -14.25 -26.36 0.70
CA PHE A 77 -13.62 -25.44 -0.24
C PHE A 77 -12.41 -24.74 0.38
N LEU A 78 -12.53 -24.27 1.62
CA LEU A 78 -11.43 -23.67 2.38
C LEU A 78 -10.26 -24.64 2.56
N LEU A 79 -10.53 -25.90 2.90
CA LEU A 79 -9.47 -26.90 3.06
C LEU A 79 -8.78 -27.24 1.74
N ILE A 80 -9.54 -27.46 0.67
CA ILE A 80 -9.00 -27.77 -0.66
C ILE A 80 -8.15 -26.62 -1.16
N THR A 81 -8.65 -25.38 -1.09
CA THR A 81 -7.91 -24.19 -1.51
C THR A 81 -6.71 -23.93 -0.60
N GLY A 82 -6.83 -24.12 0.72
CA GLY A 82 -5.73 -23.96 1.67
C GLY A 82 -4.58 -24.94 1.40
N VAL A 83 -4.88 -26.23 1.20
CA VAL A 83 -3.85 -27.24 0.85
C VAL A 83 -3.27 -26.97 -0.54
N GLY A 84 -4.11 -26.63 -1.52
CA GLY A 84 -3.66 -26.29 -2.87
C GLY A 84 -2.71 -25.09 -2.88
N SER A 85 -3.07 -24.01 -2.18
CA SER A 85 -2.21 -22.82 -2.02
C SER A 85 -0.94 -23.16 -1.27
N PHE A 86 -1.01 -23.94 -0.19
CA PHE A 86 0.17 -24.38 0.56
C PHE A 86 1.17 -25.09 -0.34
N LEU A 87 0.72 -26.05 -1.15
CA LEU A 87 1.58 -26.78 -2.08
C LEU A 87 2.10 -25.89 -3.21
N TYR A 88 1.23 -25.06 -3.79
CA TYR A 88 1.58 -24.19 -4.90
C TYR A 88 2.66 -23.18 -4.53
N PHE A 89 2.60 -22.58 -3.32
CA PHE A 89 3.53 -21.53 -2.92
C PHE A 89 4.99 -21.97 -2.85
N TRP A 90 5.29 -23.26 -2.66
CA TRP A 90 6.68 -23.76 -2.75
C TRP A 90 7.29 -23.54 -4.12
N PHE A 91 6.47 -23.56 -5.17
CA PHE A 91 6.94 -23.51 -6.54
C PHE A 91 7.50 -22.13 -6.93
N PRO A 92 6.74 -21.03 -6.87
CA PRO A 92 7.28 -19.71 -7.19
C PRO A 92 8.24 -19.18 -6.11
N ASN A 93 8.11 -19.57 -4.83
CA ASN A 93 8.98 -18.99 -3.80
C ASN A 93 10.33 -19.72 -3.64
N TYR A 94 10.40 -21.01 -3.94
CA TYR A 94 11.61 -21.81 -3.68
C TYR A 94 12.10 -22.60 -4.89
N VAL A 95 11.24 -23.38 -5.54
CA VAL A 95 11.66 -24.30 -6.62
C VAL A 95 12.04 -23.54 -7.89
N PHE A 96 11.23 -22.57 -8.29
CA PHE A 96 11.44 -21.79 -9.51
C PHE A 96 11.02 -20.32 -9.36
N GLN A 97 11.92 -19.54 -8.76
CA GLN A 97 11.72 -18.11 -8.44
C GLN A 97 11.47 -17.21 -9.64
N ALA A 98 11.90 -17.63 -10.84
CA ALA A 98 11.62 -16.89 -12.07
C ALA A 98 10.11 -16.79 -12.38
N LEU A 99 9.25 -17.62 -11.77
CA LEU A 99 7.80 -17.51 -11.88
C LEU A 99 7.25 -16.27 -11.17
N SER A 100 7.88 -15.82 -10.09
CA SER A 100 7.48 -14.60 -9.38
C SER A 100 7.82 -13.35 -10.19
N THR A 101 8.94 -13.35 -10.91
CA THR A 101 9.41 -12.24 -11.76
C THR A 101 9.40 -12.61 -13.24
N PHE A 102 8.31 -13.21 -13.72
CA PHE A 102 8.25 -13.73 -15.07
C PHE A 102 8.28 -12.60 -16.12
N ASN A 103 9.25 -12.65 -17.04
CA ASN A 103 9.47 -11.58 -18.00
C ASN A 103 9.86 -12.07 -19.39
N TRP A 104 8.90 -12.66 -20.08
CA TRP A 104 9.11 -13.17 -21.43
C TRP A 104 9.36 -12.06 -22.48
N MET A 105 8.88 -10.84 -22.23
CA MET A 105 9.02 -9.70 -23.17
C MET A 105 10.49 -9.35 -23.44
N THR A 106 11.34 -9.43 -22.42
CA THR A 106 12.78 -9.19 -22.57
C THR A 106 13.50 -10.21 -23.46
N TRP A 107 12.93 -11.41 -23.65
CA TRP A 107 13.50 -12.44 -24.53
C TRP A 107 13.40 -12.08 -26.01
N ILE A 108 12.48 -11.19 -26.39
CA ILE A 108 12.33 -10.71 -27.78
C ILE A 108 13.61 -10.01 -28.23
N LYS A 109 14.21 -9.19 -27.35
CA LYS A 109 15.49 -8.52 -27.62
C LYS A 109 16.25 -8.28 -26.31
N PRO A 110 17.03 -9.26 -25.83
CA PRO A 110 17.63 -9.21 -24.50
C PRO A 110 18.69 -8.12 -24.33
N SER A 111 19.33 -7.67 -25.41
CA SER A 111 20.33 -6.59 -25.37
C SER A 111 19.74 -5.18 -25.47
N ASN A 112 18.42 -5.03 -25.57
CA ASN A 112 17.78 -3.72 -25.70
C ASN A 112 17.48 -3.11 -24.34
N PHE A 113 18.25 -2.08 -23.98
CA PHE A 113 18.08 -1.32 -22.76
C PHE A 113 16.66 -0.77 -22.59
N ASN A 114 16.11 -0.08 -23.61
CA ASN A 114 14.78 0.53 -23.52
C ASN A 114 13.68 -0.51 -23.34
N LEU A 115 13.83 -1.70 -23.95
CA LEU A 115 12.89 -2.81 -23.75
C LEU A 115 12.94 -3.31 -22.31
N ALA A 116 14.14 -3.50 -21.75
CA ALA A 116 14.32 -3.93 -20.37
C ALA A 116 13.82 -2.88 -19.36
N VAL A 117 14.05 -1.59 -19.60
CA VAL A 117 13.56 -0.49 -18.76
C VAL A 117 12.03 -0.46 -18.68
N ILE A 118 11.35 -0.62 -19.81
CA ILE A 118 9.88 -0.55 -19.86
C ILE A 118 9.22 -1.83 -19.37
N THR A 119 9.69 -2.99 -19.84
CA THR A 119 9.01 -4.27 -19.60
C THR A 119 9.58 -5.03 -18.41
N GLY A 120 10.79 -4.70 -17.95
CA GLY A 120 11.53 -5.39 -16.90
C GLY A 120 10.78 -5.50 -15.58
N SER A 121 10.84 -6.68 -14.95
CA SER A 121 10.16 -6.97 -13.67
C SER A 121 11.00 -6.55 -12.46
N VAL A 122 12.32 -6.44 -12.64
CA VAL A 122 13.27 -5.97 -11.63
C VAL A 122 13.88 -4.67 -12.15
N SER A 123 13.79 -3.60 -11.37
CA SER A 123 14.29 -2.25 -11.71
C SER A 123 13.68 -1.58 -12.95
N GLY A 124 12.79 -2.26 -13.67
CA GLY A 124 11.99 -1.72 -14.78
C GLY A 124 10.59 -1.28 -14.34
N LEU A 125 9.75 -0.89 -15.31
CA LEU A 125 8.37 -0.45 -15.08
C LEU A 125 7.33 -1.60 -15.08
N GLY A 126 7.74 -2.83 -15.40
CA GLY A 126 6.87 -4.00 -15.30
C GLY A 126 5.72 -4.06 -16.31
N LEU A 127 5.80 -3.34 -17.44
CA LEU A 127 4.78 -3.45 -18.49
C LEU A 127 4.86 -4.82 -19.17
N ASN A 128 4.08 -5.77 -18.66
CA ASN A 128 4.02 -7.13 -19.16
C ASN A 128 2.58 -7.69 -19.00
N PRO A 129 1.96 -8.22 -20.08
CA PRO A 129 0.64 -8.85 -20.00
C PRO A 129 0.56 -10.05 -19.05
N LEU A 130 1.67 -10.79 -18.90
CA LEU A 130 1.78 -11.94 -17.99
C LEU A 130 3.04 -11.74 -17.13
N PRO A 131 2.97 -10.93 -16.06
CA PRO A 131 4.14 -10.51 -15.29
C PRO A 131 4.58 -11.52 -14.24
N THR A 132 3.69 -12.40 -13.79
CA THR A 132 3.96 -13.31 -12.67
C THR A 132 2.97 -14.47 -12.66
N PHE A 133 3.40 -15.60 -12.10
CA PHE A 133 2.55 -16.71 -11.71
C PHE A 133 2.47 -16.86 -10.18
N ASP A 134 3.07 -15.94 -9.43
CA ASP A 134 3.06 -15.96 -7.98
C ASP A 134 1.86 -15.20 -7.42
N TRP A 135 1.01 -15.90 -6.66
CA TRP A 135 -0.14 -15.30 -6.03
C TRP A 135 0.24 -14.20 -5.03
N ASN A 136 1.41 -14.27 -4.40
CA ASN A 136 1.88 -13.20 -3.51
C ASN A 136 2.00 -11.87 -4.27
N ILE A 137 2.56 -11.91 -5.48
CA ILE A 137 2.72 -10.74 -6.34
C ILE A 137 1.36 -10.27 -6.90
N ILE A 138 0.50 -11.20 -7.34
CA ILE A 138 -0.86 -10.88 -7.82
C ILE A 138 -1.69 -10.22 -6.72
N SER A 139 -1.55 -10.70 -5.48
CA SER A 139 -2.34 -10.25 -4.34
C SER A 139 -1.90 -8.88 -3.77
N MET A 140 -0.80 -8.29 -4.23
CA MET A 140 -0.30 -7.00 -3.72
C MET A 140 -1.34 -5.88 -3.78
N ASN A 141 -2.18 -5.85 -4.81
CA ASN A 141 -3.28 -4.88 -4.96
C ASN A 141 -4.63 -5.40 -4.45
N SER A 142 -4.68 -6.52 -3.72
CA SER A 142 -5.91 -7.10 -3.15
C SER A 142 -7.08 -7.25 -4.16
N PRO A 143 -6.86 -7.89 -5.32
CA PRO A 143 -7.81 -7.88 -6.45
C PRO A 143 -9.16 -8.56 -6.16
N LEU A 144 -9.20 -9.53 -5.24
CA LEU A 144 -10.43 -10.24 -4.86
C LEU A 144 -11.22 -9.56 -3.74
N ILE A 145 -10.63 -8.54 -3.10
CA ILE A 145 -11.19 -7.89 -1.92
C ILE A 145 -11.78 -6.54 -2.32
N ILE A 146 -11.03 -5.76 -3.10
CA ILE A 146 -11.39 -4.41 -3.48
C ILE A 146 -12.35 -4.47 -4.68
N PRO A 147 -13.44 -3.68 -4.69
CA PRO A 147 -14.39 -3.64 -5.81
C PRO A 147 -13.76 -3.33 -7.16
N PHE A 148 -14.32 -3.89 -8.22
CA PHE A 148 -13.81 -3.74 -9.59
C PHE A 148 -13.64 -2.27 -10.02
N PHE A 149 -14.61 -1.40 -9.69
CA PHE A 149 -14.53 0.02 -10.03
C PHE A 149 -13.29 0.70 -9.42
N SER A 150 -13.00 0.42 -8.15
CA SER A 150 -11.81 0.95 -7.47
C SER A 150 -10.53 0.38 -8.07
N GLN A 151 -10.53 -0.89 -8.49
CA GLN A 151 -9.40 -1.48 -9.21
C GLN A 151 -9.17 -0.85 -10.58
N ALA A 152 -10.24 -0.63 -11.35
CA ALA A 152 -10.16 0.05 -12.64
C ALA A 152 -9.61 1.48 -12.51
N ASN A 153 -10.03 2.22 -11.48
CA ASN A 153 -9.50 3.55 -11.19
C ASN A 153 -8.00 3.52 -10.85
N GLN A 154 -7.57 2.60 -9.99
CA GLN A 154 -6.15 2.42 -9.66
C GLN A 154 -5.33 2.02 -10.90
N PHE A 155 -5.88 1.18 -11.77
CA PHE A 155 -5.24 0.80 -13.02
C PHE A 155 -5.05 2.00 -13.96
N ILE A 156 -6.08 2.83 -14.14
CA ILE A 156 -5.98 4.07 -14.93
C ILE A 156 -4.91 5.00 -14.34
N GLY A 157 -4.93 5.20 -13.01
CA GLY A 157 -3.92 5.99 -12.31
C GLY A 157 -2.50 5.44 -12.53
N THR A 158 -2.33 4.12 -12.48
CA THR A 158 -1.06 3.44 -12.76
C THR A 158 -0.61 3.65 -14.20
N MET A 159 -1.52 3.61 -15.18
CA MET A 159 -1.19 3.90 -16.58
C MET A 159 -0.76 5.35 -16.79
N ILE A 160 -1.44 6.31 -16.16
CA ILE A 160 -1.04 7.72 -16.19
C ILE A 160 0.36 7.88 -15.57
N ALA A 161 0.56 7.32 -14.37
CA ALA A 161 1.84 7.37 -13.68
C ALA A 161 2.96 6.72 -14.51
N PHE A 162 2.70 5.59 -15.18
CA PHE A 162 3.64 4.96 -16.09
C PHE A 162 4.17 5.94 -17.15
N PHE A 163 3.28 6.66 -17.86
CA PHE A 163 3.71 7.64 -18.87
C PHE A 163 4.44 8.83 -18.25
N CYS A 164 4.04 9.29 -17.05
CA CYS A 164 4.76 10.33 -16.32
C CYS A 164 6.20 9.89 -15.98
N ILE A 165 6.39 8.67 -15.47
CA ILE A 165 7.71 8.13 -15.12
C ILE A 165 8.59 8.01 -16.36
N VAL A 166 8.05 7.49 -17.46
CA VAL A 166 8.75 7.43 -18.75
C VAL A 166 9.18 8.83 -19.19
N GLY A 167 8.30 9.81 -19.11
CA GLY A 167 8.60 11.21 -19.46
C GLY A 167 9.72 11.81 -18.60
N VAL A 168 9.66 11.63 -17.27
CA VAL A 168 10.69 12.10 -16.33
C VAL A 168 12.04 11.43 -16.60
N TYR A 169 12.05 10.12 -16.84
CA TYR A 169 13.27 9.34 -17.08
C TYR A 169 13.98 9.75 -18.37
N TYR A 170 13.27 9.76 -19.50
CA TYR A 170 13.87 10.07 -20.80
C TYR A 170 14.13 11.56 -21.02
N SER A 171 13.47 12.45 -20.27
CA SER A 171 13.86 13.88 -20.21
C SER A 171 15.08 14.13 -19.31
N ASN A 172 15.58 13.10 -18.62
CA ASN A 172 16.66 13.18 -17.65
C ASN A 172 16.43 14.27 -16.59
N TYR A 173 15.17 14.44 -16.17
CA TYR A 173 14.83 15.41 -15.14
C TYR A 173 15.52 15.01 -13.83
N LEU A 174 16.25 15.95 -13.21
CA LEU A 174 17.02 15.73 -11.98
C LEU A 174 17.98 14.52 -12.04
N TRP A 175 18.68 14.34 -13.17
CA TRP A 175 19.70 13.28 -13.34
C TRP A 175 19.16 11.84 -13.24
N THR A 176 17.84 11.67 -13.34
CA THR A 176 17.19 10.35 -13.25
C THR A 176 17.63 9.37 -14.32
N GLY A 177 18.07 9.85 -15.49
CA GLY A 177 18.54 9.01 -16.60
C GLY A 177 19.87 8.30 -16.32
N PHE A 178 20.62 8.73 -15.30
CA PHE A 178 21.85 8.06 -14.85
C PHE A 178 21.58 6.96 -13.81
N LEU A 179 20.35 6.88 -13.29
CA LEU A 179 19.93 5.89 -12.31
C LEU A 179 19.05 4.82 -12.96
N THR A 180 18.72 3.76 -12.21
CA THR A 180 17.67 2.83 -12.62
C THR A 180 16.32 3.56 -12.68
N ILE A 181 15.45 3.22 -13.64
CA ILE A 181 14.16 3.91 -13.79
C ILE A 181 13.27 3.77 -12.55
N ASN A 182 13.36 2.63 -11.86
CA ASN A 182 12.53 2.29 -10.73
C ASN A 182 13.35 1.67 -9.59
N SER A 183 13.52 2.43 -8.50
CA SER A 183 13.99 1.94 -7.21
C SER A 183 13.48 2.83 -6.08
N ASN A 184 13.20 2.23 -4.91
CA ASN A 184 12.89 2.95 -3.67
C ASN A 184 14.13 3.49 -2.96
N ASP A 185 15.32 3.04 -3.37
CA ASP A 185 16.57 3.52 -2.80
C ASP A 185 16.85 4.97 -3.18
N ILE A 186 17.68 5.60 -2.35
CA ILE A 186 18.20 6.95 -2.54
C ILE A 186 19.68 6.80 -2.89
N PHE A 187 20.16 7.59 -3.84
CA PHE A 187 21.50 7.45 -4.39
C PHE A 187 22.37 8.68 -4.10
N ASP A 188 23.68 8.48 -4.03
CA ASP A 188 24.67 9.55 -4.08
C ASP A 188 25.06 9.91 -5.52
N ASN A 189 25.96 10.87 -5.69
CA ASN A 189 26.43 11.32 -7.01
C ASN A 189 27.25 10.27 -7.78
N THR A 190 27.66 9.17 -7.13
CA THR A 190 28.37 8.05 -7.73
C THR A 190 27.46 6.88 -8.10
N GLY A 191 26.17 6.96 -7.74
CA GLY A 191 25.19 5.89 -7.95
C GLY A 191 25.20 4.81 -6.88
N ASN A 192 25.91 5.02 -5.76
CA ASN A 192 25.82 4.14 -4.58
C ASN A 192 24.66 4.58 -3.69
N THR A 193 24.22 3.71 -2.79
CA THR A 193 23.16 4.05 -1.81
C THR A 193 23.59 5.20 -0.91
N TYR A 194 22.72 6.20 -0.76
CA TYR A 194 22.98 7.40 0.02
C TYR A 194 23.06 7.10 1.53
N GLU A 195 24.22 7.35 2.13
CA GLU A 195 24.45 7.13 3.55
C GLU A 195 24.04 8.34 4.39
N VAL A 196 22.84 8.29 4.97
CA VAL A 196 22.28 9.40 5.77
C VAL A 196 23.16 9.75 6.97
N GLN A 197 23.92 8.80 7.52
CA GLN A 197 24.81 9.07 8.66
C GLN A 197 25.97 10.00 8.29
N GLN A 198 26.37 10.06 7.01
CA GLN A 198 27.45 10.95 6.58
C GLN A 198 27.06 12.42 6.63
N VAL A 199 25.77 12.74 6.49
CA VAL A 199 25.27 14.12 6.54
C VAL A 199 24.66 14.51 7.87
N MET A 200 24.64 13.61 8.85
CA MET A 200 24.09 13.87 10.18
C MET A 200 25.17 14.01 11.25
N SER A 201 24.98 14.98 12.15
CA SER A 201 25.76 15.15 13.38
C SER A 201 24.78 15.29 14.56
N ASN A 202 24.88 14.41 15.55
CA ASN A 202 24.03 14.41 16.75
C ASN A 202 22.51 14.44 16.46
N GLY A 203 22.06 13.71 15.43
CA GLY A 203 20.65 13.64 15.06
C GLY A 203 20.10 14.90 14.37
N LYS A 204 20.98 15.82 13.96
CA LYS A 204 20.64 16.98 13.12
C LYS A 204 21.44 16.93 11.83
N LEU A 205 20.90 17.56 10.78
CA LEU A 205 21.63 17.76 9.53
C LEU A 205 22.85 18.65 9.80
N ASP A 206 24.02 18.17 9.39
CA ASP A 206 25.27 18.93 9.41
C ASP A 206 25.49 19.53 8.02
N GLN A 207 25.29 20.84 7.91
CA GLN A 207 25.33 21.54 6.63
C GLN A 207 26.69 21.39 5.92
N ALA A 208 27.80 21.43 6.67
CA ALA A 208 29.13 21.31 6.08
C ALA A 208 29.38 19.91 5.51
N LYS A 209 28.89 18.87 6.20
CA LYS A 209 28.97 17.49 5.69
C LYS A 209 28.03 17.26 4.51
N TYR A 210 26.84 17.85 4.54
CA TYR A 210 25.88 17.79 3.44
C TYR A 210 26.43 18.43 2.16
N GLU A 211 27.08 19.60 2.28
CA GLU A 211 27.72 20.26 1.13
C GLU A 211 28.90 19.45 0.57
N ALA A 212 29.63 18.74 1.44
CA ALA A 212 30.75 17.89 1.01
C ALA A 212 30.29 16.56 0.37
N TYR A 213 29.25 15.93 0.92
CA TYR A 213 28.72 14.64 0.43
C TYR A 213 27.76 14.81 -0.76
N GLY A 214 27.01 15.91 -0.78
CA GLY A 214 26.06 16.25 -1.83
C GLY A 214 24.59 15.89 -1.51
N PRO A 215 23.67 16.33 -2.36
CA PRO A 215 22.25 16.05 -2.22
C PRO A 215 21.93 14.58 -2.53
N PRO A 216 20.84 14.04 -1.96
CA PRO A 216 20.31 12.74 -2.36
C PRO A 216 19.68 12.78 -3.76
N TYR A 217 19.95 11.76 -4.57
CA TYR A 217 19.39 11.56 -5.89
C TYR A 217 18.30 10.48 -5.86
N TYR A 218 17.22 10.72 -6.62
CA TYR A 218 16.06 9.85 -6.67
C TYR A 218 15.85 9.29 -8.07
N THR A 219 15.32 8.07 -8.16
CA THR A 219 14.89 7.49 -9.44
C THR A 219 13.64 8.18 -9.98
N ALA A 220 13.39 8.07 -11.29
CA ALA A 220 12.22 8.68 -11.92
C ALA A 220 10.91 8.18 -11.32
N ALA A 221 10.78 6.87 -11.07
CA ALA A 221 9.60 6.30 -10.44
C ALA A 221 9.38 6.87 -9.03
N ASN A 222 10.44 6.97 -8.25
CA ASN A 222 10.39 7.44 -6.87
C ASN A 222 9.95 8.93 -6.80
N LEU A 223 10.47 9.78 -7.69
CA LEU A 223 10.05 11.19 -7.79
C LEU A 223 8.55 11.34 -8.11
N VAL A 224 8.04 10.60 -9.10
CA VAL A 224 6.63 10.66 -9.47
C VAL A 224 5.73 10.17 -8.34
N VAL A 225 6.11 9.08 -7.67
CA VAL A 225 5.38 8.52 -6.54
C VAL A 225 5.34 9.51 -5.36
N TYR A 226 6.48 10.11 -4.98
CA TYR A 226 6.49 11.14 -3.95
C TYR A 226 5.62 12.35 -4.31
N GLY A 227 5.69 12.82 -5.56
CA GLY A 227 4.83 13.89 -6.05
C GLY A 227 3.34 13.56 -5.93
N ALA A 228 2.97 12.33 -6.32
CA ALA A 228 1.59 11.84 -6.19
C ALA A 228 1.15 11.75 -4.71
N PHE A 229 2.02 11.30 -3.81
CA PHE A 229 1.72 11.28 -2.37
C PHE A 229 1.55 12.68 -1.79
N PHE A 230 2.30 13.68 -2.22
CA PHE A 230 2.05 15.05 -1.79
C PHE A 230 0.72 15.59 -2.33
N ALA A 231 0.33 15.18 -3.54
CA ALA A 231 -0.93 15.59 -4.15
C ALA A 231 -2.16 14.92 -3.49
N ILE A 232 -2.05 13.66 -3.07
CA ILE A 232 -3.23 12.89 -2.61
C ILE A 232 -3.88 13.49 -1.36
N TYR A 233 -3.11 14.09 -0.45
CA TYR A 233 -3.66 14.66 0.79
C TYR A 233 -4.59 15.87 0.53
N PRO A 234 -4.14 16.96 -0.14
CA PRO A 234 -5.01 18.09 -0.43
C PRO A 234 -6.15 17.69 -1.39
N PHE A 235 -5.88 16.87 -2.41
CA PHE A 235 -6.94 16.43 -3.32
C PHE A 235 -7.97 15.56 -2.62
N GLY A 236 -7.55 14.61 -1.78
CA GLY A 236 -8.45 13.74 -1.03
C GLY A 236 -9.34 14.54 -0.07
N PHE A 237 -8.78 15.55 0.60
CA PHE A 237 -9.56 16.46 1.44
C PHE A 237 -10.62 17.23 0.64
N ILE A 238 -10.22 17.87 -0.47
CA ILE A 238 -11.13 18.63 -1.34
C ILE A 238 -12.19 17.72 -1.94
N TYR A 239 -11.79 16.56 -2.45
CA TYR A 239 -12.67 15.56 -3.06
C TYR A 239 -13.72 15.07 -2.07
N THR A 240 -13.30 14.71 -0.85
CA THR A 240 -14.23 14.22 0.21
C THR A 240 -15.21 15.31 0.62
N ILE A 241 -14.75 16.56 0.78
CA ILE A 241 -15.61 17.69 1.10
C ILE A 241 -16.61 17.96 -0.03
N TRP A 242 -16.16 17.88 -1.27
CA TRP A 242 -16.98 18.20 -2.43
C TRP A 242 -18.03 17.12 -2.71
N GLU A 243 -17.65 15.85 -2.71
CA GLU A 243 -18.56 14.74 -2.97
C GLU A 243 -19.55 14.54 -1.81
N ASP A 244 -19.08 14.62 -0.56
CA ASP A 244 -19.82 14.22 0.63
C ASP A 244 -20.15 15.38 1.58
N TRP A 245 -20.22 16.62 1.07
CA TRP A 245 -20.47 17.82 1.87
C TRP A 245 -21.63 17.69 2.87
N ASN A 246 -22.76 17.14 2.42
CA ASN A 246 -23.96 16.98 3.26
C ASN A 246 -23.72 16.05 4.46
N ASN A 247 -22.85 15.06 4.30
CA ASN A 247 -22.53 14.10 5.36
C ASN A 247 -21.40 14.62 6.26
N VAL A 248 -20.40 15.27 5.66
CA VAL A 248 -19.32 15.94 6.38
C VAL A 248 -19.90 17.02 7.30
N SER A 249 -20.80 17.86 6.78
CA SER A 249 -21.47 18.89 7.58
C SER A 249 -22.29 18.28 8.73
N LYS A 250 -23.14 17.27 8.46
CA LYS A 250 -23.87 16.54 9.51
C LYS A 250 -22.97 15.93 10.57
N SER A 251 -21.85 15.32 10.16
CA SER A 251 -20.86 14.74 11.07
C SER A 251 -20.19 15.81 11.93
N LEU A 252 -19.86 16.97 11.35
CA LEU A 252 -19.31 18.11 12.11
C LEU A 252 -20.31 18.66 13.12
N TYR A 253 -21.59 18.77 12.75
CA TYR A 253 -22.64 19.16 13.69
C TYR A 253 -22.80 18.14 14.82
N GLY A 254 -22.80 16.83 14.50
CA GLY A 254 -22.84 15.77 15.51
C GLY A 254 -21.61 15.77 16.43
N LEU A 255 -20.43 16.09 15.90
CA LEU A 255 -19.19 16.19 16.68
C LEU A 255 -19.22 17.41 17.62
N LEU A 256 -19.73 18.56 17.15
CA LEU A 256 -19.97 19.73 17.99
C LEU A 256 -21.02 19.46 19.07
N ASP A 257 -22.06 18.68 18.76
CA ASP A 257 -23.10 18.33 19.71
C ASP A 257 -22.61 17.31 20.75
N LEU A 258 -21.71 16.39 20.39
CA LEU A 258 -20.99 15.53 21.33
C LEU A 258 -20.24 16.34 22.40
N PHE A 259 -19.57 17.43 21.99
CA PHE A 259 -18.87 18.30 22.94
C PHE A 259 -19.81 19.11 23.84
N LYS A 260 -21.03 19.41 23.38
CA LYS A 260 -22.04 20.15 24.15
C LYS A 260 -22.89 19.25 25.05
N ASN A 261 -23.25 18.05 24.59
CA ASN A 261 -24.13 17.10 25.28
C ASN A 261 -23.63 15.64 25.13
N PRO A 262 -22.54 15.28 25.85
CA PRO A 262 -21.90 13.97 25.67
C PRO A 262 -22.80 12.78 26.05
N LYS A 263 -23.76 12.96 26.98
CA LYS A 263 -24.68 11.87 27.38
C LYS A 263 -25.78 11.61 26.34
N GLY A 264 -26.28 12.65 25.66
CA GLY A 264 -27.35 12.55 24.66
C GLY A 264 -26.90 11.93 23.34
N PHE A 265 -25.71 12.32 22.88
CA PHE A 265 -25.10 11.78 21.65
C PHE A 265 -24.84 10.27 21.74
N LEU A 266 -24.58 9.74 22.94
CA LEU A 266 -24.40 8.30 23.15
C LEU A 266 -25.71 7.51 23.07
N THR A 267 -26.85 8.14 23.34
CA THR A 267 -28.19 7.52 23.31
C THR A 267 -28.99 7.77 22.04
N ASP A 268 -28.63 8.76 21.22
CA ASP A 268 -29.37 9.09 20.00
C ASP A 268 -29.19 8.05 18.88
N SER A 269 -30.31 7.52 18.38
CA SER A 269 -30.39 6.54 17.28
C SER A 269 -30.45 7.19 15.89
N ASN A 270 -30.57 8.51 15.82
CA ASN A 270 -30.73 9.25 14.56
C ASN A 270 -29.44 9.33 13.70
N PHE A 271 -28.32 8.86 14.26
CA PHE A 271 -27.02 8.76 13.58
C PHE A 271 -26.59 7.29 13.31
N ALA A 272 -27.50 6.33 13.53
CA ALA A 272 -27.32 4.92 13.16
C ALA A 272 -27.90 4.63 11.77
#